data_AF-A0A135WJ70-F1
#
_entry.id   AF-A0A135WJ70-F1
#
_cell.length_a   1.000
_cell.length_b   1.000
_cell.length_c   1.000
_cell.angle_alpha   90.00
_cell.angle_beta   90.00
_cell.angle_gamma   90.00
#
_symmetry.space_group_name_H-M   'P 1'
#
loop_
_entity.id
_entity.type
_entity.pdbx_description
1 polymer ?
#
loop_
_entity_poly.entity_id
_entity_poly.type
_entity_poly.pdbx_seq_one_letter_code
_entity_poly.pdbx_strand_id
1 'polypeptide(L)' 'MKIALPGSDAIEALIRVKEDNDCIFITGFFYKYDVKINDLSIDIEPKENFEYNPKDIFHLAWYV' A
#
# COMPACT_ATOMS: atom_id res chain seq x y z
N MET A 1 8.47 1.20 -8.48
CA MET A 1 8.55 2.65 -8.18
C MET A 1 8.61 2.81 -6.66
N LYS A 2 9.40 3.75 -6.12
CA LYS A 2 9.61 3.90 -4.67
C LYS A 2 8.81 5.09 -4.12
N ILE A 3 7.99 4.86 -3.08
CA ILE A 3 7.18 5.89 -2.42
C ILE A 3 7.65 6.02 -0.97
N ALA A 4 7.97 7.23 -0.52
CA ALA A 4 8.32 7.47 0.89
C ALA A 4 7.05 7.78 1.70
N LEU A 5 6.86 7.10 2.83
CA LEU A 5 5.73 7.37 3.74
C LEU A 5 6.16 8.23 4.93
N PRO A 6 5.25 9.03 5.50
CA PRO A 6 5.53 9.83 6.68
C PRO A 6 5.50 8.94 7.95
N GLY A 7 6.68 8.48 8.40
CA GLY A 7 6.88 7.90 9.74
C GLY A 7 6.42 6.45 9.96
N SER A 8 6.77 5.91 11.12
CA SER A 8 6.50 4.51 11.54
C SER A 8 5.01 4.18 11.64
N ASP A 9 4.20 5.14 12.09
CA ASP A 9 2.79 4.91 12.44
C ASP A 9 1.95 4.63 11.18
N ALA A 10 2.30 5.28 10.07
CA ALA A 10 1.74 5.04 8.74
C ALA A 10 1.96 3.58 8.28
N ILE A 11 3.17 3.08 8.51
CA ILE A 11 3.58 1.73 8.15
C ILE A 11 2.84 0.71 9.00
N GLU A 12 2.76 0.94 10.32
CA GLU A 12 2.03 0.05 11.23
C GLU A 12 0.54 -0.02 10.89
N ALA A 13 -0.10 1.11 10.57
CA ALA A 13 -1.50 1.15 10.16
C ALA A 13 -1.75 0.31 8.89
N LEU A 14 -0.87 0.42 7.89
CA LEU A 14 -0.99 -0.36 6.65
C LEU A 14 -0.79 -1.86 6.86
N ILE A 15 0.12 -2.26 7.76
CA ILE A 15 0.33 -3.67 8.11
C ILE A 15 -0.93 -4.23 8.77
N ARG A 16 -1.51 -3.53 9.74
CA ARG A 16 -2.73 -3.98 10.43
C ARG A 16 -3.91 -4.16 9.47
N VAL A 17 -4.13 -3.20 8.56
CA VAL A 17 -5.24 -3.30 7.59
C VAL A 17 -5.08 -4.49 6.66
N LYS A 18 -3.85 -4.82 6.27
CA LYS A 18 -3.57 -6.02 5.47
C LYS A 18 -3.97 -7.29 6.21
N GLU A 19 -3.74 -7.36 7.52
CA GLU A 19 -4.04 -8.52 8.36
C GLU A 19 -5.54 -8.61 8.70
N ASP A 20 -6.16 -7.48 9.04
CA ASP A 20 -7.55 -7.41 9.51
C ASP A 20 -8.56 -7.40 8.35
N ASN A 21 -8.14 -7.05 7.13
CA ASN A 21 -8.97 -7.02 5.92
C ASN A 21 -10.19 -6.06 6.00
N ASP A 22 -10.15 -5.13 6.95
CA ASP A 22 -11.26 -4.22 7.29
C ASP A 22 -11.46 -3.06 6.29
N CYS A 23 -10.57 -2.88 5.32
CA CYS A 23 -10.64 -1.81 4.33
C CYS A 23 -10.51 -2.32 2.89
N ILE A 24 -11.66 -2.48 2.22
CA ILE A 24 -11.76 -3.00 0.84
C ILE A 24 -10.83 -2.26 -0.15
N PHE A 25 -10.65 -0.95 0.00
CA PHE A 25 -9.81 -0.16 -0.90
C PHE A 25 -8.31 -0.48 -0.73
N ILE A 26 -7.84 -0.66 0.50
CA ILE A 26 -6.46 -1.04 0.79
C ILE A 26 -6.24 -2.53 0.48
N THR A 27 -7.21 -3.39 0.78
CA THR A 27 -7.16 -4.79 0.34
C THR A 27 -7.05 -4.89 -1.19
N GLY A 28 -7.81 -4.06 -1.92
CA GLY A 28 -7.72 -3.96 -3.37
C GLY A 28 -6.33 -3.48 -3.84
N PHE A 29 -5.67 -2.63 -3.08
CA PHE A 29 -4.28 -2.25 -3.33
C PHE A 29 -3.34 -3.46 -3.22
N PHE A 30 -3.36 -4.19 -2.08
CA PHE A 30 -2.53 -5.38 -1.89
C PHE A 30 -2.88 -6.54 -2.83
N TYR A 31 -4.10 -6.54 -3.39
CA TYR A 31 -4.48 -7.48 -4.43
C TYR A 31 -3.76 -7.18 -5.75
N LYS A 32 -3.69 -5.91 -6.17
CA LYS A 32 -3.09 -5.49 -7.45
C LYS A 32 -1.56 -5.42 -7.43
N TYR A 33 -0.96 -5.15 -6.28
CA TYR A 33 0.47 -4.87 -6.17
C TYR A 33 1.17 -5.86 -5.25
N ASP A 34 2.39 -6.24 -5.64
CA ASP A 34 3.38 -6.77 -4.71
C ASP A 34 3.99 -5.60 -3.94
N VAL A 35 3.86 -5.64 -2.62
CA VAL A 35 4.19 -4.53 -1.73
C VAL A 35 5.28 -4.96 -0.76
N LYS A 36 6.40 -4.25 -0.76
CA LYS A 36 7.47 -4.38 0.22
C LYS A 36 7.56 -3.09 1.03
N ILE A 37 7.39 -3.22 2.33
CA ILE A 37 7.48 -2.10 3.26
C ILE A 37 8.85 -2.13 3.92
N ASN A 38 9.59 -1.03 3.79
CA ASN A 38 10.85 -0.77 4.48
C ASN A 38 10.62 0.39 5.46
N ASP A 39 11.52 0.60 6.42
CA ASP A 39 11.39 1.59 7.51
C ASP A 39 10.98 3.01 7.07
N LEU A 40 11.33 3.43 5.84
CA LEU A 40 11.10 4.78 5.31
C LEU A 40 10.36 4.81 3.97
N SER A 41 10.01 3.65 3.41
CA SER A 41 9.46 3.61 2.05
C SER A 41 8.67 2.34 1.77
N ILE A 42 7.69 2.47 0.89
CA ILE A 42 7.02 1.34 0.26
C ILE A 42 7.50 1.22 -1.17
N ASP A 43 8.01 0.03 -1.49
CA ASP A 43 8.28 -0.38 -2.85
C ASP A 43 7.06 -1.16 -3.37
N ILE A 44 6.55 -0.75 -4.53
CA ILE A 44 5.41 -1.40 -5.18
C ILE A 44 5.73 -1.80 -6.60
N GLU A 45 5.19 -2.95 -6.98
CA GLU A 45 5.24 -3.53 -8.31
C GLU A 45 3.86 -4.11 -8.67
N PRO A 46 3.27 -3.77 -9.83
CA PRO A 46 2.01 -4.38 -10.24
C PRO A 46 2.20 -5.89 -10.45
N LYS A 47 1.26 -6.68 -9.97
CA LYS A 47 1.23 -8.13 -10.24
C LYS A 47 0.88 -8.39 -11.71
N GLU A 48 1.12 -9.61 -12.16
CA GLU A 48 0.78 -10.05 -13.51
C GLU A 48 -0.69 -9.75 -13.84
N ASN A 49 -0.95 -9.13 -14.99
CA ASN A 49 -2.26 -8.65 -15.47
C ASN A 49 -2.82 -7.37 -14.80
N PHE A 50 -2.05 -6.70 -13.94
CA PHE A 50 -2.40 -5.38 -13.42
C PHE A 50 -1.49 -4.30 -14.00
N GLU A 51 -2.09 -3.17 -14.36
CA GLU A 51 -1.35 -1.98 -14.75
C GLU A 51 -1.24 -1.02 -13.55
N TYR A 52 -0.10 -0.33 -13.47
CA TYR A 52 0.10 0.71 -12.48
C TYR A 52 -0.89 1.86 -12.70
N ASN A 53 -1.64 2.19 -11.64
CA ASN A 53 -2.52 3.35 -11.63
C ASN A 53 -2.16 4.27 -10.46
N PRO A 54 -1.73 5.52 -10.70
CA PRO A 54 -1.35 6.44 -9.64
C PRO A 54 -2.50 6.76 -8.68
N LYS A 55 -3.77 6.60 -9.09
CA LYS A 55 -4.94 6.76 -8.23
C LYS A 55 -4.97 5.75 -7.08
N ASP A 56 -4.42 4.55 -7.28
CA ASP A 56 -4.38 3.50 -6.27
C ASP A 56 -3.52 3.92 -5.05
N ILE A 57 -2.50 4.75 -5.25
CA ILE A 57 -1.63 5.26 -4.16
C ILE A 57 -2.38 6.25 -3.27
N PHE A 58 -3.28 7.06 -3.83
CA PHE A 58 -4.06 8.01 -3.02
C PHE A 58 -4.97 7.31 -2.02
N HIS A 59 -5.39 6.08 -2.31
CA HIS A 59 -6.15 5.27 -1.36
C HIS A 59 -5.31 4.80 -0.18
N LEU A 60 -3.99 4.62 -0.34
CA LEU A 60 -3.09 4.38 0.79
C LEU A 60 -2.94 5.63 1.64
N ALA A 61 -2.72 6.80 1.01
CA ALA A 61 -2.51 8.06 1.71
C ALA A 61 -3.73 8.54 2.51
N TRP A 62 -4.93 8.06 2.18
CA TRP A 62 -6.16 8.45 2.88
C TRP A 62 -6.38 7.74 4.22
N TYR A 63 -5.61 6.68 4.47
CA TYR A 63 -5.68 5.88 5.70
C TYR A 63 -4.52 6.18 6.66
N VAL A 64 -3.49 6.85 6.15
CA VAL A 64 -2.32 7.34 6.90
C VAL A 64 -2.59 8.72 7.47
#